data_AF-Q38ZA6-F1
#
_entry.id   AF-Q38ZA6-F1
#
_cell.length_a   1.000
_cell.length_b   1.000
_cell.length_c   1.000
_cell.angle_alpha   90.00
_cell.angle_beta   90.00
_cell.angle_gamma   90.00
#
_symmetry.space_group_name_H-M   'P 1'
#
loop_
_entity.id
_entity.type
_entity.pdbx_description
1 polymer ?
#
loop_
_entity_poly.entity_id
_entity_poly.type
_entity_poly.pdbx_seq_one_letter_code
_entity_poly.pdbx_strand_id
1 'polypeptide(L)'
;MLTLPISWDYEQLKPGKYTIDTVVHGQNLWNKLPLTWRFKKSFTIKADDVKTVNAQALKKPKNKWAYVATARGVLMLVSITGLIKVLRRS
;
A
#
# COMPACT_ATOMS: atom_id res chain seq x y z
N MET A 1 -4.03 24.98 -9.11
CA MET A 1 -5.00 23.93 -8.72
C MET A 1 -4.41 23.16 -7.56
N LEU A 2 -5.17 22.94 -6.47
CA LEU A 2 -4.74 22.14 -5.32
C LEU A 2 -5.09 20.67 -5.59
N THR A 3 -4.10 19.78 -5.54
CA THR A 3 -4.28 18.34 -5.72
C THR A 3 -3.98 17.64 -4.40
N LEU A 4 -4.98 16.97 -3.83
CA LEU A 4 -4.84 16.22 -2.59
C LEU A 4 -4.77 14.72 -2.93
N PRO A 5 -3.66 14.03 -2.63
CA PRO A 5 -3.58 12.59 -2.79
C PRO A 5 -4.49 11.91 -1.75
N ILE A 6 -5.40 11.07 -2.21
CA ILE A 6 -6.28 10.27 -1.35
C ILE A 6 -5.80 8.83 -1.43
N SER A 7 -5.41 8.28 -0.28
CA SER A 7 -5.06 6.87 -0.12
C SER A 7 -6.17 6.15 0.65
N TRP A 8 -6.44 4.91 0.25
CA TRP A 8 -7.43 4.03 0.87
C TRP A 8 -6.77 2.92 1.69
N ASP A 9 -5.51 3.12 2.09
CA ASP A 9 -4.72 2.21 2.93
C ASP A 9 -4.81 0.72 2.53
N TYR A 10 -4.71 0.46 1.22
CA TYR A 10 -4.82 -0.89 0.63
C TYR A 10 -6.19 -1.59 0.83
N GLU A 11 -7.21 -0.89 1.33
CA GLU A 11 -8.57 -1.41 1.41
C GLU A 11 -9.24 -1.42 0.03
N GLN A 12 -10.11 -2.41 -0.18
CA GLN A 12 -10.90 -2.49 -1.40
C GLN A 12 -12.00 -1.45 -1.39
N LEU A 13 -11.98 -0.55 -2.38
CA LEU A 13 -13.11 0.31 -2.69
C LEU A 13 -14.28 -0.53 -3.17
N LYS A 14 -15.50 -0.12 -2.77
CA LYS A 14 -16.76 -0.68 -3.26
C LYS A 14 -17.38 0.27 -4.29
N PRO A 15 -18.19 -0.23 -5.22
CA PRO A 15 -18.94 0.64 -6.12
C PRO A 15 -19.95 1.44 -5.32
N GLY A 16 -20.06 2.74 -5.57
CA GLY A 16 -20.95 3.60 -4.79
C GLY A 16 -20.70 5.09 -4.95
N LYS A 17 -21.51 5.87 -4.24
CA LYS A 17 -21.39 7.32 -4.16
C LYS A 17 -20.58 7.70 -2.94
N TYR A 18 -19.55 8.50 -3.15
CA TYR A 18 -18.63 8.94 -2.11
C TYR A 18 -18.61 10.47 -2.06
N THR A 19 -18.47 11.01 -0.85
CA THR A 19 -18.32 12.44 -0.62
C THR A 19 -17.05 12.65 0.20
N ILE A 20 -16.12 13.42 -0.34
CA ILE A 20 -14.95 13.91 0.38
C ILE A 20 -15.32 15.27 0.97
N ASP A 21 -15.19 15.38 2.28
CA ASP A 21 -15.24 16.65 3.02
C ASP A 21 -13.83 16.91 3.57
N THR A 22 -13.21 18.02 3.15
CA THR A 22 -11.85 18.36 3.57
C THR A 22 -11.82 19.79 4.06
N VAL A 23 -11.24 19.96 5.26
CA VAL A 23 -10.99 21.25 5.87
C VAL A 23 -9.49 21.53 5.81
N VAL A 24 -9.10 22.60 5.13
CA VAL A 24 -7.72 23.07 5.05
C VAL A 24 -7.61 24.32 5.92
N HIS A 25 -6.77 24.27 6.94
CA HIS A 25 -6.42 25.41 7.76
C HIS A 25 -5.10 26.01 7.26
N GLY A 26 -5.10 27.32 7.05
CA GLY A 26 -3.92 28.09 6.67
C GLY A 26 -3.85 29.40 7.43
N GLN A 27 -2.76 30.13 7.23
CA GLN A 27 -2.62 31.51 7.70
C GLN A 27 -2.50 32.40 6.48
N ASN A 28 -3.20 33.53 6.49
CA ASN A 28 -3.04 34.54 5.46
C ASN A 28 -1.63 35.15 5.57
N LEU A 29 -0.86 35.12 4.47
CA LEU A 29 0.52 35.58 4.44
C LEU A 29 0.68 37.09 4.69
N TRP A 30 -0.40 37.87 4.53
CA TRP A 30 -0.35 39.33 4.66
C TRP A 30 -0.65 39.83 6.08
N ASN A 31 -1.60 39.20 6.78
CA ASN A 31 -2.06 39.64 8.10
C ASN A 31 -2.01 38.54 9.18
N LYS A 32 -1.47 37.35 8.84
CA LYS A 32 -1.35 36.17 9.72
C LYS A 32 -2.66 35.69 10.35
N LEU A 33 -3.81 36.14 9.84
CA LEU A 33 -5.10 35.66 10.33
C LEU A 33 -5.35 34.22 9.89
N PRO A 34 -5.99 33.39 10.74
CA PRO A 34 -6.34 32.03 10.37
C PRO A 34 -7.39 32.05 9.25
N LEU A 35 -7.10 31.31 8.18
CA LEU A 35 -7.99 31.12 7.05
C LEU A 35 -8.36 29.64 6.97
N THR A 36 -9.65 29.35 6.83
CA THR A 36 -10.14 27.97 6.74
C THR A 36 -10.89 27.79 5.44
N TRP A 37 -10.44 26.86 4.61
CA TRP A 37 -11.13 26.46 3.38
C TRP A 37 -11.81 25.12 3.60
N ARG A 38 -13.08 25.02 3.19
CA ARG A 38 -13.84 23.76 3.22
C ARG A 38 -14.15 23.33 1.81
N PHE A 39 -13.77 22.11 1.47
CA PHE A 39 -13.98 21.51 0.16
C PHE A 39 -14.89 20.31 0.30
N LYS A 40 -16.04 20.36 -0.37
CA LYS A 40 -16.97 19.23 -0.46
C LYS A 40 -17.05 18.77 -1.91
N LYS A 41 -16.62 17.54 -2.17
CA LYS A 41 -16.66 16.95 -3.51
C LYS A 41 -17.35 15.60 -3.48
N SER A 42 -18.38 15.45 -4.30
CA SER A 42 -19.08 14.17 -4.46
C SER A 42 -18.70 13.54 -5.78
N PHE A 43 -18.44 12.24 -5.77
CA PHE A 43 -18.11 11.46 -6.96
C PHE A 43 -18.71 10.07 -6.83
N THR A 44 -18.93 9.42 -7.98
CA THR A 44 -19.50 8.06 -8.04
C THR A 44 -18.48 7.15 -8.66
N ILE A 45 -18.20 6.02 -8.01
CA ILE A 45 -17.27 5.01 -8.50
C ILE A 45 -18.10 3.86 -9.08
N LYS A 46 -17.91 3.59 -10.38
CA LYS A 46 -18.58 2.49 -11.08
C LYS A 46 -17.87 1.17 -10.79
N ALA A 47 -18.59 0.06 -10.92
CA ALA A 47 -18.04 -1.28 -10.65
C ALA A 47 -16.83 -1.64 -11.54
N ASP A 48 -16.80 -1.16 -12.78
CA ASP A 48 -15.68 -1.39 -13.70
C ASP A 48 -14.43 -0.60 -13.28
N ASP A 49 -14.61 0.63 -12.81
CA ASP A 49 -13.52 1.48 -12.31
C ASP A 49 -12.93 0.92 -11.02
N VAL A 50 -13.77 0.36 -10.14
CA VAL A 50 -13.34 -0.28 -8.89
C VAL A 50 -12.34 -1.40 -9.14
N LYS A 51 -12.54 -2.24 -10.15
CA LYS A 51 -11.61 -3.34 -10.45
C LYS A 51 -10.22 -2.83 -10.79
N THR A 52 -10.14 -1.78 -11.62
CA THR A 52 -8.87 -1.17 -12.04
C THR A 52 -8.18 -0.45 -10.89
N VAL A 53 -8.94 0.32 -10.10
CA VAL A 53 -8.42 1.05 -8.94
C VAL A 53 -7.94 0.09 -7.84
N ASN A 54 -8.72 -0.93 -7.51
CA ASN A 54 -8.33 -1.94 -6.53
C ASN A 54 -7.14 -2.77 -7.00
N ALA A 55 -7.04 -3.12 -8.29
CA ALA A 55 -5.87 -3.85 -8.82
C ALA A 55 -4.56 -3.04 -8.68
N GLN A 56 -4.64 -1.71 -8.81
CA GLN A 56 -3.51 -0.81 -8.59
C GLN A 56 -3.22 -0.61 -7.09
N ALA A 57 -4.25 -0.42 -6.27
CA ALA A 57 -4.13 -0.19 -4.83
C ALA A 57 -3.68 -1.44 -4.06
N LEU A 58 -4.08 -2.64 -4.48
CA LEU A 58 -3.77 -3.92 -3.80
C LEU A 58 -2.38 -4.48 -4.10
N LYS A 59 -1.48 -3.72 -4.74
CA LYS A 59 -0.05 -4.06 -4.81
C LYS A 59 0.61 -3.85 -3.44
N LYS A 60 0.11 -4.56 -2.42
CA LYS A 60 0.75 -4.65 -1.11
C LYS A 60 2.14 -5.24 -1.34
N PRO A 61 3.22 -4.62 -0.83
CA PRO A 61 4.56 -5.15 -1.00
C PRO A 61 4.60 -6.56 -0.39
N LYS A 62 4.67 -7.59 -1.25
CA LYS A 62 4.86 -8.96 -0.80
C LYS A 62 6.24 -9.04 -0.15
N ASN A 63 6.32 -9.55 1.07
CA ASN A 63 7.58 -9.65 1.80
C ASN A 63 8.52 -10.67 1.12
N LYS A 64 9.37 -10.20 0.21
CA LYS A 64 10.33 -11.03 -0.52
C LYS A 64 11.39 -11.64 0.40
N TRP A 65 11.67 -11.02 1.55
CA TRP A 65 12.65 -11.52 2.51
C TRP A 65 12.25 -12.86 3.13
N ALA A 66 10.95 -13.07 3.38
CA ALA A 66 10.46 -14.35 3.88
C ALA A 66 10.78 -15.48 2.90
N TYR A 67 10.53 -15.27 1.61
CA TYR A 67 10.84 -16.26 0.57
C TYR A 67 12.34 -16.55 0.46
N VAL A 68 13.18 -15.50 0.49
CA VAL A 68 14.64 -15.65 0.45
C VAL A 68 15.16 -16.39 1.69
N ALA A 69 14.61 -16.11 2.87
CA ALA A 69 14.98 -16.80 4.10
C ALA A 69 14.59 -18.28 4.06
N THR A 70 13.38 -18.60 3.60
CA THR A 70 12.93 -20.00 3.44
C THR A 70 13.81 -20.75 2.45
N ALA A 71 14.10 -20.16 1.28
CA ALA A 71 14.95 -20.79 0.27
C ALA A 71 16.37 -21.05 0.78
N ARG A 72 16.99 -20.08 1.48
CA ARG A 72 18.32 -20.24 2.08
C ARG A 72 18.32 -21.29 3.19
N GLY A 73 17.29 -21.34 4.03
CA GLY A 73 17.16 -22.36 5.08
C GLY A 73 17.08 -23.77 4.51
N VAL A 74 16.31 -23.98 3.45
CA VAL A 74 16.21 -25.28 2.76
C VAL A 74 17.56 -25.67 2.14
N LEU A 75 18.23 -24.75 1.44
CA LEU A 75 19.56 -24.98 0.86
C LEU A 75 20.61 -25.35 1.92
N MET A 76 20.55 -24.71 3.08
CA MET A 76 21.46 -25.00 4.20
C MET A 76 21.25 -26.43 4.73
N LEU A 77 20.01 -26.86 4.89
CA LEU A 77 19.69 -28.24 5.32
C LEU A 77 20.15 -29.28 4.29
N VAL A 78 19.98 -29.01 3.00
CA VAL A 78 20.47 -29.90 1.93
C VAL A 78 21.99 -29.98 1.94
N SER A 79 22.67 -28.86 2.16
CA SER A 79 24.14 -28.81 2.27
C SER A 79 24.65 -29.61 3.47
N ILE A 80 24.02 -29.44 4.64
CA ILE A 80 24.38 -30.17 5.87
C ILE A 80 24.16 -31.67 5.71
N THR A 81 23.02 -32.08 5.17
CA THR A 81 22.73 -33.51 4.95
C THR A 81 23.69 -34.14 3.93
N GLY A 82 24.05 -33.40 2.88
CA GLY A 82 25.11 -33.80 1.95
C GLY A 82 26.46 -33.97 2.63
N LEU A 83 26.87 -33.00 3.44
CA LEU A 83 28.14 -33.03 4.19
C LEU A 83 28.19 -34.22 5.16
N ILE A 84 27.13 -34.47 5.93
CA ILE A 84 27.04 -35.61 6.86
C ILE A 84 27.14 -36.93 6.08
N LYS A 85 26.49 -37.03 4.92
CA LYS A 85 26.54 -38.24 4.08
C LYS A 85 27.94 -38.50 3.53
N VAL A 86 28.68 -37.47 3.14
CA VAL A 86 30.07 -37.58 2.68
C VAL A 86 30.98 -37.98 3.83
N LEU A 87 30.88 -37.32 4.99
CA LEU A 87 31.67 -37.64 6.18
C LEU A 87 31.41 -39.05 6.72
N ARG A 88 30.21 -39.60 6.56
CA ARG A 88 29.88 -40.98 6.97
C ARG A 88 30.34 -42.03 5.94
N ARG A 89 30.69 -41.64 4.72
CA ARG A 89 31.20 -42.52 3.65
C ARG A 89 32.72 -42.47 3.48
N SER A 90 33.38 -41.47 4.05
CA SER A 90 34.84 -41.38 4.16
C SER A 90 35.32 -42.10 5.42
#